data_AF-A0A3C1NZM2-F1
#
_entry.id   AF-A0A3C1NZM2-F1
#
_cell.length_a   1.000
_cell.length_b   1.000
_cell.length_c   1.000
_cell.angle_alpha   90.00
_cell.angle_beta   90.00
_cell.angle_gamma   90.00
#
_symmetry.space_group_name_H-M   'P 1'
#
loop_
_entity.id
_entity.type
_entity.pdbx_description
1 polymer ?
#
loop_
_entity_poly.entity_id
_entity_poly.type
_entity_poly.pdbx_seq_one_letter_code
_entity_poly.pdbx_strand_id
1 'polypeptide(L)'
;MDPDPGGIMITTHRSSLLALADEPVASGVWWSAVARALDDLADRLDADALLDAGPDGALERAVDDEPTLANRASSANSERMALQVRVFELRRFVAAHAGDPDQVEPVAGRLRGVAKGEHHYEKRVRAVVWDSLSRDIGGE
;
A
#
# COMPACT_ATOMS: atom_id res chain seq x y z
N MET A 1 -9.00 -22.76 12.71
CA MET A 1 -9.36 -21.77 11.67
C MET A 1 -8.92 -20.45 12.24
N ASP A 2 -7.66 -20.09 12.03
CA ASP A 2 -7.12 -18.84 12.58
C ASP A 2 -7.67 -17.65 11.79
N PRO A 3 -8.11 -16.58 12.47
CA PRO A 3 -8.41 -15.33 11.79
C PRO A 3 -7.09 -14.72 11.33
N ASP A 4 -6.96 -14.53 10.02
CA ASP A 4 -5.90 -13.70 9.43
C ASP A 4 -6.18 -12.23 9.80
N PRO A 5 -5.50 -11.65 10.80
CA PRO A 5 -5.90 -10.34 11.34
C PRO A 5 -5.54 -9.20 10.37
N GLY A 6 -4.67 -9.47 9.38
CA GLY A 6 -4.27 -8.52 8.34
C GLY A 6 -4.88 -8.80 6.96
N GLY A 7 -5.30 -10.04 6.69
CA GLY A 7 -5.73 -10.48 5.37
C GLY A 7 -7.01 -9.82 4.83
N ILE A 8 -7.92 -9.40 5.70
CA ILE A 8 -9.24 -8.88 5.28
C ILE A 8 -9.18 -7.39 4.91
N MET A 9 -8.37 -6.58 5.61
CA MET A 9 -8.27 -5.14 5.29
C MET A 9 -7.39 -4.89 4.06
N ILE A 10 -6.31 -5.65 3.91
CA ILE A 10 -5.31 -5.44 2.86
C ILE A 10 -5.88 -5.74 1.45
N THR A 11 -6.75 -6.74 1.30
CA THR A 11 -7.35 -7.07 -0.01
C THR A 11 -8.38 -6.05 -0.50
N THR A 12 -8.92 -5.20 0.37
CA THR A 12 -10.09 -4.37 0.09
C THR A 12 -9.72 -3.12 -0.73
N HIS A 13 -8.60 -2.47 -0.43
CA HIS A 13 -8.21 -1.21 -1.08
C HIS A 13 -7.74 -1.40 -2.53
N ARG A 14 -6.86 -2.37 -2.77
CA ARG A 14 -6.46 -2.76 -4.12
C ARG A 14 -7.66 -3.07 -5.00
N SER A 15 -8.64 -3.79 -4.45
CA SER A 15 -9.87 -4.15 -5.16
C SER A 15 -10.69 -2.91 -5.52
N SER A 16 -10.80 -1.94 -4.61
CA SER A 16 -11.46 -0.65 -4.87
C SER A 16 -10.74 0.18 -5.94
N LEU A 17 -9.41 0.26 -5.90
CA LEU A 17 -8.62 1.00 -6.90
C LEU A 17 -8.75 0.38 -8.30
N LEU A 18 -8.74 -0.95 -8.39
CA LEU A 18 -8.94 -1.66 -9.66
C LEU A 18 -10.37 -1.50 -10.17
N ALA A 19 -11.38 -1.62 -9.32
CA ALA A 19 -12.77 -1.41 -9.73
C ALA A 19 -12.99 -0.01 -10.32
N LEU A 20 -12.44 1.03 -9.68
CA LEU A 20 -12.52 2.41 -10.17
C LEU A 20 -11.75 2.61 -11.49
N ALA A 21 -10.67 1.86 -11.69
CA ALA A 21 -9.88 1.92 -12.90
C ALA A 21 -10.46 1.10 -14.07
N ASP A 22 -11.22 0.05 -13.79
CA ASP A 22 -11.82 -0.82 -14.80
C ASP A 22 -13.17 -0.27 -15.30
N GLU A 23 -13.86 0.51 -14.47
CA GLU A 23 -15.09 1.22 -14.83
C GLU A 23 -14.93 2.76 -14.70
N PRO A 24 -14.05 3.39 -15.51
CA PRO A 24 -13.87 4.83 -15.51
C PRO A 24 -15.12 5.55 -16.02
N VAL A 25 -15.60 6.54 -15.27
CA VAL A 25 -16.75 7.35 -15.68
C VAL A 25 -16.57 8.80 -15.29
N ALA A 26 -16.84 9.72 -16.23
CA ALA A 26 -16.81 11.17 -16.02
C ALA A 26 -18.00 11.63 -15.16
N SER A 27 -18.01 11.25 -13.89
CA SER A 27 -19.06 11.61 -12.94
C SER A 27 -18.47 12.13 -11.64
N GLY A 28 -19.17 13.06 -10.98
CA GLY A 28 -18.77 13.54 -9.66
C GLY A 28 -18.62 12.41 -8.63
N VAL A 29 -19.48 11.38 -8.73
CA VAL A 29 -19.44 10.19 -7.85
C VAL A 29 -18.13 9.42 -8.03
N TRP A 30 -17.71 9.19 -9.28
CA TRP A 30 -16.44 8.49 -9.56
C TRP A 30 -15.24 9.29 -9.04
N TRP A 31 -15.19 10.60 -9.30
CA TRP A 31 -14.13 11.47 -8.80
C TRP A 31 -14.03 11.46 -7.27
N SER A 32 -15.16 11.53 -6.56
CA SER A 32 -15.21 11.42 -5.11
C SER A 32 -14.78 10.05 -4.60
N ALA A 33 -15.16 8.96 -5.30
CA ALA A 33 -14.75 7.61 -4.94
C ALA A 33 -13.24 7.41 -5.13
N VAL A 34 -12.65 7.97 -6.20
CA VAL A 34 -11.21 7.99 -6.43
C VAL A 34 -10.48 8.73 -5.32
N ALA A 35 -10.93 9.94 -4.96
CA ALA A 35 -10.31 10.70 -3.88
C ALA A 35 -10.34 9.92 -2.55
N ARG A 36 -11.49 9.34 -2.21
CA ARG A 36 -11.65 8.53 -1.00
C ARG A 36 -10.72 7.31 -0.98
N ALA A 37 -10.66 6.56 -2.09
CA ALA A 37 -9.79 5.38 -2.16
C ALA A 37 -8.30 5.73 -1.99
N LEU A 38 -7.88 6.91 -2.48
CA LEU A 38 -6.51 7.39 -2.32
C LEU A 38 -6.22 7.92 -0.92
N ASP A 39 -7.19 8.56 -0.27
CA ASP A 39 -7.08 9.00 1.12
C ASP A 39 -6.99 7.78 2.06
N ASP A 40 -7.89 6.79 1.88
CA ASP A 40 -7.88 5.56 2.67
C ASP A 40 -6.53 4.81 2.53
N LEU A 41 -5.96 4.76 1.31
CA LEU A 41 -4.64 4.17 1.10
C LEU A 41 -3.51 4.99 1.73
N ALA A 42 -3.58 6.33 1.65
CA ALA A 42 -2.57 7.20 2.28
C ALA A 42 -2.55 7.02 3.81
N ASP A 43 -3.73 7.04 4.44
CA ASP A 43 -3.88 6.86 5.89
C ASP A 43 -3.33 5.51 6.34
N ARG A 44 -3.53 4.45 5.55
CA ARG A 44 -2.93 3.13 5.82
C ARG A 44 -1.41 3.16 5.74
N LEU A 45 -0.84 3.77 4.70
CA LEU A 45 0.62 3.82 4.53
C LEU A 45 1.30 4.64 5.64
N ASP A 46 0.59 5.63 6.20
CA ASP A 46 1.03 6.38 7.38
C ASP A 46 0.92 5.54 8.65
N ALA A 47 -0.16 4.77 8.82
CA ALA A 47 -0.28 3.83 9.93
C ALA A 47 0.82 2.75 9.90
N ASP A 48 1.11 2.20 8.72
CA ASP A 48 2.20 1.24 8.50
C ASP A 48 3.57 1.89 8.86
N ALA A 49 3.77 3.16 8.50
CA ALA A 49 4.99 3.91 8.85
C ALA A 49 5.15 4.09 10.37
N LEU A 50 4.06 4.36 11.08
CA LEU A 50 4.07 4.53 12.54
C LEU A 50 4.37 3.21 13.26
N LEU A 51 3.87 2.09 12.73
CA LEU A 51 4.20 0.76 13.24
C LEU A 51 5.68 0.41 13.03
N ASP A 52 6.25 0.77 11.89
CA ASP A 52 7.68 0.56 11.60
C ASP A 52 8.60 1.47 12.44
N ALA A 53 8.14 2.66 12.84
CA ALA A 53 8.91 3.66 13.58
C ALA A 53 8.76 3.56 15.12
N GLY A 54 7.89 2.69 15.64
CA GLY A 54 7.75 2.46 17.08
C GLY A 54 8.92 1.65 17.67
N PRO A 55 9.09 1.65 19.00
CA PRO A 55 10.18 0.93 19.70
C PRO A 55 10.12 -0.60 19.54
N ASP A 56 8.98 -1.13 19.09
CA ASP A 56 8.78 -2.54 18.73
C ASP A 56 8.78 -2.78 17.20
N GLY A 57 9.14 -1.77 16.41
CA GLY A 57 9.07 -1.78 14.96
C GLY A 57 9.89 -2.92 14.36
N ALA A 58 9.31 -3.62 13.39
CA ALA A 58 9.95 -4.77 12.75
C ALA A 58 11.31 -4.42 12.11
N LEU A 59 11.52 -3.15 11.74
CA LEU A 59 12.80 -2.65 11.23
C LEU A 59 13.86 -2.47 12.32
N GLU A 60 13.50 -2.01 13.52
CA GLU A 60 14.45 -1.76 14.61
C GLU A 60 14.97 -3.10 15.18
N ARG A 61 14.09 -4.10 15.38
CA ARG A 61 14.49 -5.45 15.80
C ARG A 61 15.27 -6.23 14.73
N ALA A 62 14.95 -6.04 13.45
CA ALA A 62 15.66 -6.74 12.37
C ALA A 62 17.12 -6.28 12.20
N VAL A 63 17.46 -5.06 12.65
CA VAL A 63 18.83 -4.52 12.62
C VAL A 63 19.72 -5.16 13.67
N ASP A 64 19.16 -5.57 14.81
CA ASP A 64 19.94 -6.17 15.90
C ASP A 64 20.16 -7.69 15.74
N ASP A 65 19.22 -8.42 15.13
CA ASP A 65 19.26 -9.89 15.14
C ASP A 65 19.74 -10.56 13.83
N GLU A 66 19.63 -9.95 12.63
CA GLU A 66 20.11 -10.60 11.39
C GLU A 66 20.16 -9.67 10.13
N PRO A 67 21.32 -9.50 9.45
CA PRO A 67 21.48 -8.59 8.30
C PRO A 67 20.57 -8.86 7.11
N THR A 68 20.14 -10.12 6.93
CA THR A 68 19.25 -10.51 5.81
C THR A 68 17.82 -10.03 6.02
N LEU A 69 17.34 -9.94 7.26
CA LEU A 69 16.03 -9.37 7.59
C LEU A 69 16.05 -7.85 7.48
N ALA A 70 17.12 -7.20 7.99
CA ALA A 70 17.30 -5.75 7.87
C ALA A 70 17.22 -5.26 6.41
N ASN A 71 17.92 -5.93 5.49
CA ASN A 71 17.89 -5.58 4.07
C ASN A 71 16.50 -5.74 3.44
N ARG A 72 15.74 -6.77 3.83
CA ARG A 72 14.39 -7.00 3.31
C ARG A 72 13.38 -6.01 3.87
N ALA A 73 13.48 -5.68 5.15
CA ALA A 73 12.65 -4.67 5.79
C ALA A 73 12.94 -3.27 5.20
N SER A 74 14.20 -2.93 4.97
CA SER A 74 14.59 -1.72 4.24
C SER A 74 14.00 -1.66 2.82
N SER A 75 14.02 -2.79 2.10
CA SER A 75 13.37 -2.89 0.79
C SER A 75 11.85 -2.69 0.86
N ALA A 76 11.18 -3.24 1.87
CA ALA A 76 9.74 -3.06 2.07
C ALA A 76 9.41 -1.59 2.38
N ASN A 77 10.19 -0.94 3.25
CA ASN A 77 10.03 0.48 3.57
C ASN A 77 10.29 1.38 2.34
N SER A 78 11.29 1.06 1.51
CA SER A 78 11.55 1.79 0.27
C SER A 78 10.36 1.71 -0.71
N GLU A 79 9.73 0.53 -0.83
CA GLU A 79 8.52 0.35 -1.64
C GLU A 79 7.32 1.11 -1.04
N ARG A 80 7.16 1.11 0.29
CA ARG A 80 6.14 1.90 0.99
C ARG A 80 6.27 3.39 0.67
N MET A 81 7.49 3.94 0.80
CA MET A 81 7.77 5.34 0.49
C MET A 81 7.49 5.67 -0.99
N ALA A 82 7.92 4.80 -1.91
CA ALA A 82 7.65 4.97 -3.33
C ALA A 82 6.15 4.95 -3.65
N LEU A 83 5.38 4.08 -2.98
CA LEU A 83 3.93 4.03 -3.11
C LEU A 83 3.27 5.29 -2.55
N GLN A 84 3.72 5.77 -1.39
CA GLN A 84 3.21 6.99 -0.77
C GLN A 84 3.41 8.23 -1.66
N VAL A 85 4.57 8.34 -2.32
CA VAL A 85 4.82 9.40 -3.31
C VAL A 85 3.83 9.30 -4.48
N ARG A 86 3.61 8.11 -5.04
CA ARG A 86 2.66 7.92 -6.16
C ARG A 86 1.22 8.27 -5.76
N VAL A 87 0.80 7.89 -4.56
CA VAL A 87 -0.52 8.24 -4.03
C VAL A 87 -0.65 9.75 -3.90
N PHE A 88 0.34 10.42 -3.32
CA PHE A 88 0.35 11.88 -3.20
C PHE A 88 0.29 12.60 -4.55
N GLU A 89 1.09 12.15 -5.53
CA GLU A 89 1.10 12.71 -6.88
C GLU A 89 -0.25 12.53 -7.58
N LEU A 90 -0.89 11.36 -7.42
CA LEU A 90 -2.21 11.10 -7.99
C LEU A 90 -3.30 11.92 -7.29
N ARG A 91 -3.26 12.07 -5.96
CA ARG A 91 -4.18 12.95 -5.21
C ARG A 91 -4.10 14.39 -5.71
N ARG A 92 -2.88 14.91 -5.89
CA ARG A 92 -2.66 16.23 -6.47
C ARG A 92 -3.22 16.35 -7.88
N PHE A 93 -3.03 15.33 -8.70
CA PHE A 93 -3.56 15.31 -10.06
C PHE A 93 -5.09 15.29 -10.09
N VAL A 94 -5.71 14.43 -9.29
CA VAL A 94 -7.17 14.34 -9.15
C VAL A 94 -7.74 15.67 -8.65
N ALA A 95 -7.12 16.30 -7.64
CA ALA A 95 -7.56 17.59 -7.12
C ALA A 95 -7.51 18.72 -8.18
N ALA A 96 -6.54 18.67 -9.10
CA ALA A 96 -6.40 19.68 -10.16
C ALA A 96 -7.36 19.47 -11.34
N HIS A 97 -7.81 18.23 -11.56
CA HIS A 97 -8.50 17.81 -12.79
C HIS A 97 -9.90 17.21 -12.55
N ALA A 98 -10.38 17.19 -11.30
CA ALA A 98 -11.68 16.63 -10.97
C ALA A 98 -12.81 17.30 -11.79
N GLY A 99 -13.65 16.47 -12.41
CA GLY A 99 -14.73 16.91 -13.28
C GLY A 99 -14.35 17.04 -14.76
N ASP A 100 -13.07 16.93 -15.11
CA ASP A 100 -12.62 16.94 -16.51
C ASP A 100 -12.77 15.55 -17.16
N PRO A 101 -13.67 15.36 -18.14
CA PRO A 101 -13.88 14.07 -18.78
C PRO A 101 -12.63 13.55 -19.51
N ASP A 102 -11.76 14.43 -20.01
CA ASP A 102 -10.55 14.04 -20.74
C ASP A 102 -9.48 13.45 -19.80
N GLN A 103 -9.62 13.67 -18.50
CA GLN A 103 -8.66 13.23 -17.47
C GLN A 103 -9.06 11.92 -16.80
N VAL A 104 -10.24 11.39 -17.11
CA VAL A 104 -10.74 10.13 -16.52
C VAL A 104 -9.83 8.96 -16.86
N GLU A 105 -9.52 8.74 -18.14
CA GLU A 105 -8.66 7.61 -18.56
C GLU A 105 -7.20 7.76 -18.05
N PRO A 106 -6.56 8.94 -18.09
CA PRO A 106 -5.28 9.17 -17.42
C PRO A 106 -5.29 8.80 -15.93
N VAL A 107 -6.34 9.15 -15.20
CA VAL A 107 -6.48 8.82 -13.78
C VAL A 107 -6.68 7.33 -13.57
N ALA A 108 -7.52 6.67 -14.38
CA ALA A 108 -7.69 5.22 -14.36
C ALA A 108 -6.36 4.48 -14.58
N GLY A 109 -5.56 4.91 -15.57
CA GLY A 109 -4.23 4.34 -15.81
C GLY A 109 -3.31 4.48 -14.60
N ARG A 110 -3.32 5.63 -13.92
CA ARG A 110 -2.53 5.85 -12.70
C ARG A 110 -3.04 5.03 -11.51
N LEU A 111 -4.35 4.85 -11.37
CA LEU A 111 -4.95 3.97 -10.36
C LEU A 111 -4.48 2.52 -10.51
N ARG A 112 -4.43 1.99 -11.74
CA ARG A 112 -3.84 0.66 -12.01
C ARG A 112 -2.37 0.59 -11.57
N GLY A 113 -1.62 1.67 -11.80
CA GLY A 113 -0.23 1.80 -11.36
C GLY A 113 -0.08 1.77 -9.83
N VAL A 114 -0.94 2.50 -9.11
CA VAL A 114 -0.99 2.49 -7.64
C VAL A 114 -1.38 1.10 -7.12
N ALA A 115 -2.43 0.48 -7.66
CA ALA A 115 -2.88 -0.86 -7.27
C ALA A 115 -1.78 -1.93 -7.48
N LYS A 116 -1.00 -1.81 -8.56
CA LYS A 116 0.17 -2.68 -8.80
C LYS A 116 1.28 -2.44 -7.77
N GLY A 117 1.54 -1.17 -7.44
CA GLY A 117 2.51 -0.80 -6.40
C GLY A 117 2.12 -1.33 -5.02
N GLU A 118 0.84 -1.21 -4.66
CA GLU A 118 0.27 -1.79 -3.45
C GLU A 118 0.48 -3.31 -3.40
N HIS A 119 0.15 -4.04 -4.47
CA HIS A 119 0.36 -5.48 -4.52
C HIS A 119 1.84 -5.88 -4.33
N HIS A 120 2.76 -5.11 -4.92
CA HIS A 120 4.19 -5.36 -4.76
C HIS A 120 4.65 -5.13 -3.31
N TYR A 121 4.19 -4.04 -2.69
CA TYR A 121 4.47 -3.74 -1.29
C TYR A 121 3.96 -4.85 -0.36
N GLU A 122 2.71 -5.28 -0.52
CA GLU A 122 2.12 -6.39 0.25
C GLU A 122 2.93 -7.67 0.13
N LYS A 123 3.37 -8.02 -1.09
CA LYS A 123 4.18 -9.21 -1.33
C LYS A 123 5.52 -9.13 -0.60
N ARG A 124 6.13 -7.94 -0.53
CA ARG A 124 7.38 -7.70 0.21
C ARG A 124 7.18 -7.82 1.70
N VAL A 125 6.14 -7.17 2.25
CA VAL A 125 5.79 -7.27 3.67
C VAL A 125 5.53 -8.71 4.08
N ARG A 126 4.71 -9.44 3.31
CA ARG A 126 4.42 -10.85 3.58
C ARG A 126 5.69 -11.73 3.57
N ALA A 127 6.63 -11.46 2.67
CA ALA A 127 7.89 -12.18 2.63
C ALA A 127 8.75 -11.93 3.88
N VAL A 128 8.74 -10.70 4.41
CA VAL A 128 9.43 -10.35 5.67
C VAL A 128 8.77 -11.07 6.86
N VAL A 129 7.44 -11.01 6.96
CA VAL A 129 6.69 -11.63 8.06
C VAL A 129 6.85 -13.14 8.07
N TRP A 130 6.74 -13.79 6.91
CA TRP A 130 6.88 -15.25 6.80
C TRP A 130 8.28 -15.74 7.22
N ASP A 131 9.31 -15.01 6.82
CA ASP A 131 10.71 -15.36 7.16
C ASP A 131 10.99 -15.18 8.65
N SER A 132 10.41 -14.14 9.28
CA SER A 132 10.45 -13.94 10.73
C SER A 132 9.77 -15.10 11.48
N LEU A 133 8.53 -15.45 11.11
CA LEU A 133 7.77 -16.54 11.74
C LEU A 133 8.44 -17.91 11.57
N SER A 134 8.97 -18.20 10.37
CA SER A 134 9.62 -19.49 10.09
C SER A 134 10.89 -19.70 10.95
N ARG A 135 11.53 -18.61 11.37
CA ARG A 135 12.73 -18.66 12.21
C ARG A 135 12.40 -18.80 13.69
N ASP A 136 11.35 -18.13 14.16
CA ASP A 136 10.86 -18.26 15.54
C ASP A 136 10.39 -19.70 15.84
N ILE A 137 9.85 -20.40 14.83
CA ILE A 137 9.40 -21.80 14.96
C ILE A 137 10.54 -22.83 14.77
N GLY A 138 11.63 -22.45 14.08
CA GLY A 138 12.76 -23.33 13.76
C GLY A 138 13.92 -23.28 14.76
N GLY A 139 13.80 -22.46 15.81
CA GLY A 139 14.80 -22.28 16.86
C GLY A 139 14.49 -23.09 18.12
N GLU A 140 14.50 -24.42 18.02
CA GLU A 140 14.70 -25.36 19.14
C GLU A 140 15.66 -26.48 18.73
#